data_AF-A0A938ZT94-F1
#
_entry.id   AF-A0A938ZT94-F1
#
_cell.length_a   1.000
_cell.length_b   1.000
_cell.length_c   1.000
_cell.angle_alpha   90.00
_cell.angle_beta   90.00
_cell.angle_gamma   90.00
#
_symmetry.space_group_name_H-M   'P 1'
#
loop_
_entity.id
_entity.type
_entity.pdbx_description
1 polymer ?
#
loop_
_entity_poly.entity_id
_entity_poly.type
_entity_poly.pdbx_seq_one_letter_code
_entity_poly.pdbx_strand_id
1 'polypeptide(L)'
;MSEETQKLTPTEENLPPWIKLRLRQDEFYYGLLTTSGTVIGISRINEVTLMPDGSYWIEVNLLVGTPPLSISNMPFLIAPSTYPTATINSSHIIAAFDLGHYHEN
;
A
#
# COMPACT_ATOMS: atom_id res chain seq x y z
N MET A 1 -13.75 -20.82 24.68
CA MET A 1 -12.50 -20.95 23.90
C MET A 1 -12.40 -19.70 23.04
N SER A 2 -11.45 -18.82 23.34
CA SER A 2 -11.19 -17.62 22.55
C SER A 2 -10.55 -18.03 21.23
N GLU A 3 -11.17 -17.62 20.12
CA GLU A 3 -10.59 -17.71 18.79
C GLU A 3 -9.36 -16.80 18.73
N GLU A 4 -8.19 -17.32 19.11
CA GLU A 4 -6.93 -16.72 18.70
C GLU A 4 -6.81 -16.91 17.19
N THR A 5 -7.13 -15.86 16.44
CA THR A 5 -6.83 -15.76 15.02
C THR A 5 -5.34 -16.04 14.83
N GLN A 6 -5.00 -17.23 14.38
CA GLN A 6 -3.62 -17.57 14.01
C GLN A 6 -3.19 -16.60 12.91
N LYS A 7 -2.28 -15.67 13.26
CA LYS A 7 -1.66 -14.75 12.31
C LYS A 7 -0.81 -15.60 11.37
N LEU A 8 -1.31 -15.89 10.17
CA LEU A 8 -0.54 -16.60 9.15
C LEU A 8 0.52 -15.65 8.62
N THR A 9 1.79 -15.95 8.88
CA THR A 9 2.91 -15.18 8.32
C THR A 9 3.02 -15.49 6.83
N PRO A 10 2.86 -14.52 5.92
CA PRO A 10 3.08 -14.75 4.51
C PRO A 10 4.54 -15.16 4.27
N THR A 11 4.76 -16.25 3.54
CA THR A 11 6.09 -16.51 2.97
C THR A 11 6.30 -15.60 1.76
N GLU A 12 7.53 -15.11 1.56
CA GLU A 12 7.86 -14.22 0.45
C GLU A 12 7.51 -14.84 -0.92
N GLU A 13 7.49 -16.16 -1.02
CA GLU A 13 7.10 -16.91 -2.22
C GLU A 13 5.62 -16.74 -2.60
N ASN A 14 4.73 -16.58 -1.62
CA ASN A 14 3.28 -16.54 -1.83
C ASN A 14 2.74 -15.12 -2.02
N LEU A 15 3.56 -14.09 -1.78
CA LEU A 15 3.13 -12.71 -1.96
C LEU A 15 2.88 -12.38 -3.45
N PRO A 16 1.88 -11.54 -3.76
CA PRO A 16 1.76 -10.91 -5.07
C PRO A 16 3.08 -10.24 -5.50
N PRO A 17 3.51 -10.38 -6.77
CA PRO A 17 4.79 -9.82 -7.24
C PRO A 17 4.96 -8.33 -6.95
N TRP A 18 3.88 -7.56 -7.05
CA TRP A 18 3.89 -6.11 -6.80
C TRP A 18 4.19 -5.76 -5.34
N ILE A 19 3.84 -6.63 -4.38
CA ILE A 19 4.15 -6.47 -2.95
C ILE A 19 5.62 -6.82 -2.71
N LYS A 20 6.10 -7.95 -3.28
CA LYS A 20 7.50 -8.40 -3.11
C LYS A 20 8.51 -7.33 -3.51
N LEU A 21 8.29 -6.70 -4.68
CA LEU A 21 9.20 -5.67 -5.20
C LEU A 21 9.31 -4.47 -4.25
N ARG A 22 8.25 -4.16 -3.50
CA ARG A 22 8.12 -2.95 -2.67
C ARG A 22 8.50 -3.17 -1.21
N LEU A 23 8.50 -4.41 -0.74
CA LEU A 23 9.06 -4.79 0.57
C LEU A 23 10.59 -4.68 0.61
N ARG A 24 11.26 -4.84 -0.54
CA ARG A 24 12.73 -4.88 -0.63
C ARG A 24 13.39 -3.52 -0.83
N GLN A 25 12.59 -2.47 -1.05
CA GLN A 25 13.11 -1.16 -1.44
C GLN A 25 12.80 -0.14 -0.35
N ASP A 26 13.85 0.35 0.29
CA ASP A 26 13.77 1.59 1.07
C ASP A 26 13.69 2.76 0.07
N GLU A 27 12.67 3.61 0.21
CA GLU A 27 12.56 4.93 -0.43
C GLU A 27 11.99 5.01 -1.87
N PHE A 28 10.84 4.41 -2.12
CA PHE A 28 10.03 4.76 -3.30
C PHE A 28 8.58 5.07 -2.91
N TYR A 29 8.04 6.13 -3.51
CA TYR A 29 6.64 6.48 -3.41
C TYR A 29 5.85 5.70 -4.44
N TYR A 30 4.79 5.01 -4.01
CA TYR A 30 4.00 4.16 -4.88
C TYR A 30 2.54 4.59 -4.95
N GLY A 31 1.97 4.46 -6.13
CA GLY A 31 0.55 4.60 -6.37
C GLY A 31 -0.08 3.22 -6.42
N LEU A 32 -1.09 2.98 -5.61
CA LEU A 32 -1.93 1.79 -5.67
C LEU A 32 -3.26 2.16 -6.33
N LEU A 33 -3.48 1.69 -7.56
CA LEU A 33 -4.74 1.91 -8.29
C LEU A 33 -5.79 0.92 -7.79
N THR A 34 -6.88 1.45 -7.24
CA THR A 34 -8.01 0.65 -6.77
C THR A 34 -8.96 0.28 -7.91
N THR A 35 -9.81 -0.71 -7.65
CA THR A 35 -10.93 -1.09 -8.53
C THR A 35 -11.96 0.02 -8.76
N SER A 36 -11.98 1.06 -7.93
CA SER A 36 -12.83 2.25 -8.13
C SER A 36 -12.17 3.33 -9.00
N GLY A 37 -10.93 3.13 -9.44
CA GLY A 37 -10.16 4.15 -10.16
C GLY A 37 -9.49 5.20 -9.26
N THR A 38 -9.53 5.00 -7.94
CA THR A 38 -8.83 5.86 -6.97
C THR A 38 -7.38 5.42 -6.86
N VAL A 39 -6.44 6.34 -6.73
CA VAL A 39 -5.05 6.02 -6.45
C VAL A 39 -4.74 6.34 -4.99
N ILE A 40 -4.21 5.36 -4.27
CA ILE A 40 -3.70 5.52 -2.91
C ILE A 40 -2.19 5.72 -2.99
N GLY A 41 -1.70 6.88 -2.56
CA GLY A 41 -0.26 7.13 -2.45
C GLY A 41 0.29 6.51 -1.17
N ILE A 42 1.35 5.70 -1.28
CA ILE A 42 2.06 5.11 -0.13
C ILE A 42 3.56 5.40 -0.22
N SER A 43 4.22 5.53 0.92
CA SER A 43 5.66 5.71 1.05
C SER A 43 6.40 4.46 1.54
N ARG A 44 5.68 3.55 2.22
CA ARG A 44 6.25 2.30 2.75
C ARG A 44 5.17 1.25 2.99
N ILE A 45 5.52 -0.02 2.79
CA ILE A 45 4.78 -1.16 3.33
C ILE A 45 5.43 -1.54 4.67
N ASN A 46 4.65 -1.56 5.74
CA ASN A 46 5.11 -1.86 7.09
C ASN A 46 4.96 -3.36 7.41
N GLU A 47 3.78 -3.93 7.13
CA GLU A 47 3.47 -5.33 7.41
C GLU A 47 2.51 -5.87 6.33
N VAL A 48 2.60 -7.17 6.05
CA VAL A 48 1.61 -7.90 5.24
C VAL A 48 1.08 -9.05 6.08
N THR A 49 -0.24 -9.15 6.19
CA THR A 49 -0.95 -10.21 6.91
C THR A 49 -1.79 -11.02 5.93
N LEU A 50 -1.66 -12.35 5.97
CA LEU A 50 -2.58 -13.25 5.30
C LEU A 50 -3.72 -13.57 6.27
N MET A 51 -4.95 -13.22 5.89
CA MET A 51 -6.14 -13.50 6.70
C MET A 51 -6.62 -14.94 6.46
N PRO A 52 -7.43 -15.52 7.38
CA PRO A 52 -7.97 -16.87 7.24
C PRO A 52 -8.80 -17.11 5.98
N ASP A 53 -9.38 -16.05 5.40
CA ASP A 53 -10.14 -16.09 4.15
C ASP A 53 -9.25 -16.05 2.89
N GLY A 54 -7.92 -16.03 3.05
CA GLY A 54 -6.95 -15.96 1.97
C GLY A 54 -6.66 -14.56 1.46
N SER A 55 -7.30 -13.52 2.00
CA SER A 55 -7.02 -12.13 1.61
C SER A 55 -5.72 -11.61 2.23
N TYR A 56 -4.95 -10.82 1.46
CA TYR A 56 -3.81 -10.09 2.02
C TYR A 56 -4.22 -8.69 2.45
N TRP A 57 -3.94 -8.38 3.71
CA TRP A 57 -4.08 -7.05 4.29
C TRP A 57 -2.70 -6.45 4.54
N ILE A 58 -2.53 -5.21 4.13
CA ILE A 58 -1.23 -4.55 4.06
C ILE A 58 -1.29 -3.31 4.95
N GLU A 59 -0.45 -3.27 5.97
CA GLU A 59 -0.21 -2.05 6.72
C GLU A 59 0.82 -1.21 5.97
N VAL A 60 0.48 0.05 5.73
CA VAL A 60 1.29 0.98 4.94
C VAL A 60 1.42 2.33 5.64
N ASN A 61 2.46 3.06 5.29
CA ASN A 61 2.47 4.51 5.45
C ASN A 61 1.97 5.13 4.15
N LEU A 62 0.89 5.90 4.24
CA LEU A 62 0.40 6.77 3.19
C LEU A 62 1.43 7.85 2.88
N LEU A 63 1.41 8.32 1.64
CA LEU A 63 2.10 9.53 1.24
C LEU A 63 1.48 10.72 1.97
N VAL A 64 2.31 11.64 2.45
CA VAL A 64 1.89 12.91 3.06
C VAL A 64 2.15 14.03 2.06
N GLY A 65 1.26 15.00 1.96
CA GLY A 65 1.51 16.22 1.19
C GLY A 65 0.50 16.45 0.07
N THR A 66 0.97 16.52 -1.17
CA THR A 66 0.11 16.74 -2.35
C THR A 66 0.31 15.63 -3.38
N PRO A 67 -0.72 15.28 -4.17
CA PRO A 67 -0.56 14.34 -5.26
C PRO A 67 0.53 14.81 -6.25
N PRO A 68 1.33 13.88 -6.80
CA PRO A 68 2.17 14.17 -7.96
C PRO A 68 1.35 14.76 -9.11
N LEU A 69 1.91 15.75 -9.81
CA LEU A 69 1.23 16.45 -10.92
C LEU A 69 0.77 15.47 -12.02
N SER A 70 1.52 14.41 -12.26
CA SER A 70 1.25 13.35 -13.24
C SER A 70 -0.08 12.64 -13.04
N ILE A 71 -0.67 12.69 -11.84
CA ILE A 71 -1.90 12.00 -11.49
C ILE A 71 -2.96 12.93 -10.87
N SER A 72 -2.77 14.25 -11.01
CA SER A 72 -3.66 15.28 -10.47
C SER A 72 -5.12 15.19 -10.94
N ASN A 73 -5.38 14.57 -12.10
CA ASN A 73 -6.73 14.36 -12.64
C ASN A 73 -7.40 13.07 -12.15
N MET A 74 -6.73 12.25 -11.35
CA MET A 74 -7.31 11.04 -10.77
C MET A 74 -7.70 11.27 -9.31
N PRO A 75 -8.77 10.64 -8.81
CA PRO A 75 -9.07 10.66 -7.38
C PRO A 75 -7.88 10.12 -6.60
N PHE A 76 -7.35 10.91 -5.66
CA PHE A 76 -6.12 10.59 -4.95
C PHE A 76 -6.33 10.59 -3.43
N LEU A 77 -5.84 9.55 -2.76
CA LEU A 77 -5.90 9.42 -1.31
C LEU A 77 -4.50 9.49 -0.71
N ILE A 78 -4.33 10.39 0.26
CA ILE A 78 -3.10 10.64 1.01
C ILE A 78 -3.42 10.94 2.48
N ALA A 79 -2.41 10.86 3.33
CA ALA A 79 -2.55 11.20 4.73
C ALA A 79 -2.56 12.71 4.97
N PRO A 80 -3.43 13.20 5.87
CA PRO A 80 -3.21 14.47 6.55
C PRO A 80 -1.99 14.31 7.48
N SER A 81 -1.20 15.37 7.61
CA SER A 81 0.22 15.41 8.03
C SER A 81 0.65 14.72 9.34
N THR A 82 -0.25 14.16 10.14
CA THR A 82 0.05 13.73 11.52
C THR A 82 0.11 12.23 11.74
N TYR A 83 -0.63 11.41 10.97
CA TYR A 83 -0.64 9.95 11.16
C TYR A 83 -0.84 9.24 9.81
N PRO A 84 0.24 8.86 9.11
CA PRO A 84 0.12 8.31 7.77
C PRO A 84 -0.20 6.80 7.75
N THR A 85 -0.42 6.13 8.88
CA THR A 85 -0.67 4.69 8.86
C THR A 85 -2.07 4.36 8.36
N ALA A 86 -2.15 3.39 7.44
CA ALA A 86 -3.40 2.86 6.92
C ALA A 86 -3.29 1.35 6.68
N THR A 87 -4.44 0.67 6.67
CA THR A 87 -4.52 -0.75 6.28
C THR A 87 -5.29 -0.88 4.97
N ILE A 88 -4.72 -1.63 4.03
CA ILE A 88 -5.26 -1.81 2.67
C ILE A 88 -5.53 -3.29 2.43
N ASN A 89 -6.74 -3.62 2.01
CA ASN A 89 -7.05 -4.94 1.45
C ASN A 89 -6.58 -5.00 -0.01
N SER A 90 -5.63 -5.89 -0.29
CA SER A 90 -5.00 -6.07 -1.60
C SER A 90 -5.97 -6.53 -2.70
N SER A 91 -7.08 -7.18 -2.35
CA SER A 91 -8.06 -7.68 -3.33
C SER A 91 -8.74 -6.56 -4.13
N HIS A 92 -8.63 -5.31 -3.67
CA HIS A 92 -9.16 -4.14 -4.36
C HIS A 92 -8.12 -3.38 -5.18
N ILE A 93 -6.88 -3.88 -5.28
CA ILE A 93 -5.78 -3.23 -6.02
C ILE A 93 -5.61 -3.88 -7.38
N ILE A 94 -5.76 -3.09 -8.45
CA ILE A 94 -5.58 -3.53 -9.85
C ILE A 94 -4.11 -3.39 -10.27
N ALA A 95 -3.46 -2.32 -9.85
CA ALA A 95 -2.09 -2.02 -10.25
C ALA A 95 -1.34 -1.29 -9.14
N ALA A 96 -0.02 -1.45 -9.13
CA ALA A 96 0.89 -0.68 -8.32
C ALA A 96 2.01 -0.13 -9.22
N PHE A 97 2.25 1.18 -9.16
CA PHE A 97 3.22 1.87 -9.99
C PHE A 97 4.06 2.85 -9.18
N ASP A 98 5.22 3.21 -9.72
CA ASP A 98 6.10 4.21 -9.13
C ASP A 98 5.53 5.62 -9.36
N LEU A 99 5.51 6.45 -8.32
CA LEU A 99 5.13 7.86 -8.40
C LEU A 99 6.32 8.79 -8.64
N GLY A 100 7.53 8.24 -8.69
CA GLY A 100 8.79 8.96 -8.74
C GLY A 100 9.23 9.42 -7.35
N HIS A 101 10.48 9.89 -7.24
CA HIS A 101 10.97 10.54 -6.03
C HIS A 101 10.38 11.96 -5.94
N TYR A 102 9.69 12.25 -4.83
CA TYR A 102 9.32 13.61 -4.46
C TYR A 102 10.62 14.38 -4.19
N HIS A 103 11.07 15.19 -5.14
CA HIS A 103 12.04 16.23 -4.86
C HIS A 103 11.31 17.33 -4.10
N GLU A 104 11.62 17.50 -2.82
CA GLU A 104 11.34 18.77 -2.13
C GLU A 104 12.10 19.87 -2.90
N ASN A 105 11.34 20.77 -3.55
CA ASN A 105 11.86 22.06 -4.00
C ASN A 105 11.86 23.04 -2.82
#